data_AF-A0A328SRB6-F1
#
_entry.id   AF-A0A328SRB6-F1
#
_cell.length_a   1.000
_cell.length_b   1.000
_cell.length_c   1.000
_cell.angle_alpha   90.00
_cell.angle_beta   90.00
_cell.angle_gamma   90.00
#
_symmetry.space_group_name_H-M   'P 1'
#
loop_
_entity.id
_entity.type
_entity.pdbx_description
1 polymer ?
#
loop_
_entity_poly.entity_id
_entity_poly.type
_entity_poly.pdbx_seq_one_letter_code
_entity_poly.pdbx_strand_id
1 'polypeptide(L)'
;MIDWNYDLIRTINEHYNKILNPSVDLIYFIRNFEEIYRMSISDEVLLPDIFQDVMLYTFNGINAKNKIILSENEEFIINNVLEQKRVVQQQKRQEAYEKDLDSYYKFIIDEVIEFVERYPFWSQLIIRKE
;
A
#
# COMPACT_ATOMS: atom_id res chain seq x y z
N MET A 1 -7.40 -17.77 -0.10
CA MET A 1 -6.40 -17.13 -1.00
C MET A 1 -7.12 -16.03 -1.75
N ILE A 2 -6.52 -14.84 -1.81
CA ILE A 2 -7.13 -13.68 -2.46
C ILE A 2 -7.07 -13.84 -3.99
N ASP A 3 -8.19 -13.60 -4.66
CA ASP A 3 -8.38 -13.62 -6.12
C ASP A 3 -7.82 -12.35 -6.78
N TRP A 4 -6.52 -12.12 -6.63
CA TRP A 4 -5.80 -11.02 -7.27
C TRP A 4 -5.93 -11.07 -8.79
N ASN A 5 -6.19 -9.90 -9.41
CA ASN A 5 -6.08 -9.74 -10.86
C ASN A 5 -4.62 -9.45 -11.23
N TYR A 6 -3.83 -10.52 -11.35
CA TYR A 6 -2.38 -10.42 -11.60
C TYR A 6 -2.03 -9.67 -12.90
N ASP A 7 -2.83 -9.78 -13.95
CA ASP A 7 -2.56 -9.10 -15.21
C ASP A 7 -2.72 -7.57 -15.09
N LEU A 8 -3.77 -7.13 -14.40
CA LEU A 8 -3.97 -5.71 -14.12
C LEU A 8 -2.88 -5.17 -13.20
N ILE A 9 -2.57 -5.90 -12.13
CA ILE A 9 -1.52 -5.49 -11.18
C ILE A 9 -0.16 -5.43 -11.88
N ARG A 10 0.17 -6.39 -12.75
CA ARG A 10 1.40 -6.37 -13.55
C ARG A 10 1.47 -5.14 -14.46
N THR A 11 0.36 -4.79 -15.11
CA THR A 11 0.28 -3.57 -15.95
C THR A 11 0.56 -2.31 -15.14
N ILE A 12 -0.01 -2.22 -13.94
CA ILE A 12 0.15 -1.07 -13.04
C ILE A 12 1.57 -1.03 -12.45
N ASN A 13 2.13 -2.19 -12.09
CA ASN A 13 3.51 -2.33 -11.63
C ASN A 13 4.48 -1.86 -12.70
N GLU A 14 4.30 -2.28 -13.96
CA GLU A 14 5.11 -1.81 -15.08
C GLU A 14 4.97 -0.32 -15.34
N HIS A 15 3.77 0.26 -15.13
CA HIS A 15 3.56 1.70 -15.22
C HIS A 15 4.35 2.45 -14.13
N TYR A 16 4.14 2.12 -12.86
CA TYR A 16 4.86 2.75 -11.74
C TYR A 16 6.38 2.54 -11.83
N ASN A 17 6.82 1.37 -12.28
CA ASN A 17 8.25 1.10 -12.53
C ASN A 17 8.85 1.96 -13.64
N LYS A 18 8.07 2.64 -14.49
CA LYS A 18 8.62 3.60 -15.47
C LYS A 18 8.71 5.01 -14.91
N ILE A 19 7.77 5.40 -14.05
CA ILE A 19 7.62 6.78 -13.57
C ILE A 19 8.27 7.05 -12.20
N LEU A 20 8.31 6.06 -11.32
CA LEU A 20 8.85 6.21 -9.97
C LEU A 20 10.35 5.87 -9.93
N ASN A 21 11.12 6.67 -9.19
CA ASN A 21 12.49 6.35 -8.82
C ASN A 21 12.77 6.78 -7.36
N PRO A 22 12.99 5.84 -6.41
CA PRO A 22 12.96 4.40 -6.61
C PRO A 22 11.55 3.89 -6.98
N SER A 23 11.45 2.66 -7.50
CA SER A 23 10.15 2.07 -7.87
C SER A 23 9.61 1.16 -6.76
N VAL A 24 8.31 0.80 -6.84
CA VAL A 24 7.62 -0.02 -5.86
C VAL A 24 7.30 -1.39 -6.45
N ASP A 25 7.69 -2.48 -5.79
CA ASP A 25 7.37 -3.84 -6.22
C ASP A 25 5.97 -4.27 -5.73
N LEU A 26 4.96 -3.99 -6.55
CA LEU A 26 3.57 -4.34 -6.26
C LEU A 26 3.34 -5.85 -6.33
N ILE A 27 4.16 -6.60 -7.08
CA ILE A 27 4.06 -8.06 -7.16
C ILE A 27 4.55 -8.70 -5.87
N TYR A 28 5.65 -8.18 -5.31
CA TYR A 28 6.13 -8.59 -4.01
C TYR A 28 5.10 -8.26 -2.92
N PHE A 29 4.49 -7.07 -2.95
CA PHE A 29 3.43 -6.69 -2.01
C PHE A 29 2.28 -7.70 -2.01
N ILE A 30 1.67 -8.01 -3.16
CA ILE A 30 0.49 -8.90 -3.18
C ILE A 30 0.79 -10.35 -2.77
N ARG A 31 2.03 -10.81 -2.98
CA ARG A 31 2.49 -12.14 -2.55
C ARG A 31 2.61 -12.24 -1.03
N ASN A 32 2.89 -11.12 -0.37
CA ASN A 32 3.08 -11.03 1.08
C ASN A 32 1.95 -10.23 1.77
N PHE A 33 0.84 -9.98 1.07
CA PHE A 33 -0.17 -9.01 1.50
C PHE A 33 -0.73 -9.29 2.89
N GLU A 34 -1.14 -10.53 3.19
CA GLU A 34 -1.76 -10.84 4.48
C GLU A 34 -0.79 -10.60 5.64
N GLU A 35 0.48 -10.97 5.48
CA GLU A 35 1.51 -10.75 6.50
C GLU A 35 1.79 -9.26 6.71
N ILE A 36 1.97 -8.52 5.60
CA ILE A 36 2.15 -7.06 5.63
C ILE A 36 0.94 -6.36 6.27
N TYR A 37 -0.27 -6.75 5.88
CA TYR A 37 -1.52 -6.16 6.37
C TYR A 37 -1.72 -6.40 7.86
N ARG A 38 -1.57 -7.65 8.32
CA ARG A 38 -1.71 -7.97 9.75
C ARG A 38 -0.63 -7.32 10.60
N MET A 39 0.61 -7.29 10.12
CA MET A 39 1.70 -6.57 10.81
C MET A 39 1.36 -5.08 10.95
N SER A 40 0.86 -4.45 9.88
CA SER A 40 0.47 -3.04 9.91
C SER A 40 -0.63 -2.75 10.94
N ILE A 41 -1.60 -3.67 11.09
CA ILE A 41 -2.65 -3.57 12.11
C ILE A 41 -2.06 -3.72 13.51
N SER A 42 -1.27 -4.78 13.73
CA SER A 42 -0.65 -5.07 15.03
C SER A 42 0.20 -3.91 15.55
N ASP A 43 0.94 -3.25 14.65
CA ASP A 43 1.83 -2.15 15.00
C ASP A 43 1.15 -0.77 14.91
N GLU A 44 -0.16 -0.75 14.63
CA GLU A 44 -0.97 0.45 14.44
C GLU A 44 -0.40 1.41 13.38
N VAL A 45 0.18 0.86 12.32
CA VAL A 45 0.78 1.60 11.20
C VAL A 45 -0.12 1.55 9.99
N LEU A 46 -0.28 2.67 9.31
CA LEU A 46 -0.95 2.68 8.02
C LEU A 46 -0.09 2.06 6.95
N LEU A 47 -0.73 1.29 6.07
CA LEU A 47 -0.10 0.94 4.81
C LEU A 47 0.02 2.18 3.92
N PRO A 48 1.14 2.32 3.20
CA PRO A 48 1.29 3.28 2.10
C PRO A 48 0.07 3.29 1.17
N ASP A 49 -0.32 4.47 0.70
CA ASP A 49 -1.59 4.62 -0.03
C ASP A 49 -1.62 3.83 -1.34
N ILE A 50 -0.46 3.71 -2.01
CA ILE A 50 -0.32 2.89 -3.21
C ILE A 50 -0.69 1.42 -2.97
N PHE A 51 -0.39 0.87 -1.80
CA PHE A 51 -0.76 -0.51 -1.45
C PHE A 51 -2.27 -0.63 -1.25
N GLN A 52 -2.92 0.40 -0.72
CA GLN A 52 -4.37 0.42 -0.58
C GLN A 52 -5.09 0.46 -1.93
N ASP A 53 -4.55 1.22 -2.90
CA ASP A 53 -5.04 1.22 -4.26
C ASP A 53 -4.92 -0.19 -4.88
N VAL A 54 -3.79 -0.87 -4.64
CA VAL A 54 -3.56 -2.24 -5.14
C VAL A 54 -4.55 -3.25 -4.59
N MET A 55 -5.01 -3.09 -3.34
CA MET A 55 -6.00 -3.99 -2.73
C MET A 55 -7.34 -4.06 -3.48
N LEU A 56 -7.63 -3.09 -4.37
CA LEU A 56 -8.84 -3.07 -5.19
C LEU A 56 -8.75 -3.96 -6.44
N TYR A 57 -7.55 -4.39 -6.85
CA TYR A 57 -7.36 -5.16 -8.09
C TYR A 57 -7.59 -6.66 -7.87
N THR A 58 -8.85 -7.02 -7.64
CA THR A 58 -9.32 -8.40 -7.54
C THR A 58 -10.31 -8.72 -8.65
N PHE A 59 -10.48 -10.01 -9.00
CA PHE A 59 -11.36 -10.39 -10.11
C PHE A 59 -12.83 -10.04 -9.88
N ASN A 60 -13.30 -10.08 -8.63
CA ASN A 60 -14.69 -9.74 -8.27
C ASN A 60 -14.87 -8.30 -7.77
N GLY A 61 -13.81 -7.47 -7.78
CA GLY A 61 -13.85 -6.09 -7.29
C GLY A 61 -14.02 -5.94 -5.78
N ILE A 62 -14.08 -7.04 -5.01
CA ILE A 62 -14.08 -6.99 -3.55
C ILE A 62 -12.67 -6.68 -3.07
N ASN A 63 -12.52 -5.62 -2.27
CA ASN A 63 -11.23 -5.23 -1.71
C ASN A 63 -10.58 -6.41 -0.97
N ALA A 64 -9.30 -6.66 -1.26
CA ALA A 64 -8.52 -7.76 -0.70
C ALA A 64 -8.51 -7.78 0.84
N LYS A 65 -8.55 -6.62 1.50
CA LYS A 65 -8.59 -6.53 2.96
C LYS A 65 -9.82 -7.19 3.57
N ASN A 66 -10.95 -7.16 2.85
CA ASN A 66 -12.22 -7.76 3.30
C ASN A 66 -12.25 -9.29 3.09
N LYS A 67 -11.20 -9.86 2.49
CA LYS A 67 -11.04 -11.30 2.27
C LYS A 67 -10.17 -11.95 3.35
N ILE A 68 -9.63 -11.14 4.28
CA ILE A 68 -8.88 -11.59 5.44
C ILE A 68 -9.85 -11.70 6.62
N ILE A 69 -9.85 -12.85 7.29
CA ILE A 69 -10.62 -13.04 8.52
C ILE A 69 -9.82 -12.40 9.67
N LEU A 70 -10.36 -11.35 10.26
CA LEU A 70 -9.73 -10.63 11.36
C LEU A 70 -10.35 -11.04 12.70
N SER A 71 -9.55 -10.90 13.76
CA SER A 71 -10.03 -10.97 15.14
C SER A 71 -10.74 -9.68 15.53
N GLU A 72 -11.59 -9.74 16.56
CA GLU A 72 -12.31 -8.56 17.09
C GLU A 72 -11.34 -7.43 17.49
N ASN A 73 -10.16 -7.79 18.01
CA ASN A 73 -9.13 -6.80 18.36
C ASN A 73 -8.52 -6.12 17.13
N GLU A 74 -8.23 -6.87 16.07
CA GLU A 74 -7.74 -6.30 14.81
C GLU A 74 -8.79 -5.36 14.19
N GLU A 75 -10.07 -5.76 14.19
CA GLU A 75 -11.17 -4.91 13.74
C GLU A 75 -11.30 -3.62 14.58
N PHE A 76 -11.14 -3.73 15.90
CA PHE A 76 -11.14 -2.58 16.79
C PHE A 76 -10.03 -1.58 16.43
N ILE A 77 -8.79 -2.06 16.23
CA ILE A 77 -7.65 -1.21 15.87
C ILE A 77 -7.89 -0.51 14.54
N ILE A 78 -8.41 -1.22 13.53
CA ILE A 78 -8.73 -0.63 12.23
C ILE A 78 -9.73 0.53 12.41
N ASN A 79 -10.86 0.25 13.06
CA ASN A 79 -11.98 1.19 13.12
C ASN A 79 -11.73 2.39 14.04
N ASN A 80 -10.89 2.23 15.08
CA ASN A 80 -10.70 3.26 16.10
C ASN A 80 -9.33 3.96 16.03
N VAL A 81 -8.29 3.27 15.53
CA VAL A 81 -6.92 3.81 15.49
C VAL A 81 -6.52 4.16 14.07
N LEU A 82 -6.61 3.21 13.14
CA LEU A 82 -6.11 3.41 11.78
C LEU A 82 -7.02 4.32 10.94
N GLU A 83 -8.33 4.28 11.15
CA GLU A 83 -9.27 5.10 10.37
C GLU A 83 -9.04 6.61 10.55
N GLN A 84 -8.67 7.05 11.76
CA GLN A 84 -8.34 8.47 12.01
C GLN A 84 -7.05 8.88 11.28
N LYS A 85 -6.04 8.00 11.30
CA LYS A 85 -4.79 8.23 10.57
C LYS A 85 -5.06 8.27 9.05
N ARG A 86 -5.99 7.46 8.56
CA ARG A 86 -6.34 7.33 7.13
C ARG A 86 -6.89 8.62 6.56
N VAL A 87 -7.72 9.33 7.31
CA VAL A 87 -8.25 10.65 6.89
C VAL A 87 -7.10 11.65 6.65
N VAL A 88 -6.11 11.67 7.54
CA VAL A 88 -4.94 12.55 7.42
C VAL A 88 -4.05 12.14 6.23
N GLN A 89 -3.84 10.85 6.02
CA GLN A 89 -3.11 10.32 4.86
C GLN A 89 -3.77 10.75 3.53
N GLN A 90 -5.09 10.60 3.42
CA GLN A 90 -5.85 11.00 2.24
C GLN A 90 -5.77 12.51 1.97
N GLN A 91 -5.81 13.34 3.03
CA GLN A 91 -5.64 14.78 2.89
C GLN A 91 -4.26 15.13 2.33
N LYS A 92 -3.18 14.54 2.87
CA LYS A 92 -1.82 14.76 2.38
C LYS A 92 -1.64 14.33 0.92
N ARG A 93 -2.24 13.20 0.53
CA ARG A 93 -2.25 12.75 -0.86
C ARG A 93 -2.94 13.75 -1.78
N GLN A 94 -4.09 14.27 -1.36
CA GLN A 94 -4.84 15.28 -2.12
C GLN A 94 -4.05 16.58 -2.26
N GLU A 95 -3.44 17.07 -1.18
CA GLU A 95 -2.58 18.27 -1.20
C GLU A 95 -1.38 18.08 -2.15
N ALA A 96 -0.75 16.90 -2.14
CA ALA A 96 0.34 16.57 -3.06
C ALA A 96 -0.13 16.53 -4.52
N TYR A 97 -1.31 15.95 -4.79
CA TYR A 97 -1.93 15.88 -6.11
C TYR A 97 -2.31 17.26 -6.66
N GLU A 98 -2.87 18.14 -5.83
CA GLU A 98 -3.26 19.49 -6.22
C GLU A 98 -2.07 20.41 -6.53
N LYS A 99 -0.90 20.11 -5.95
CA LYS A 99 0.31 20.90 -6.15
C LYS A 99 0.92 20.67 -7.53
N ASP A 100 1.36 19.45 -7.81
CA ASP A 100 1.90 19.02 -9.10
C ASP A 100 2.11 17.50 -9.14
N LEU A 101 2.31 16.97 -10.35
CA LEU A 101 2.48 15.53 -10.57
C LEU A 101 3.73 14.97 -9.88
N ASP A 102 4.81 15.75 -9.80
CA ASP A 102 6.06 15.34 -9.15
C ASP A 102 5.88 15.21 -7.63
N SER A 103 5.15 16.14 -7.01
CA SER A 103 4.80 16.12 -5.59
C SER A 103 3.91 14.92 -5.26
N TYR A 104 2.97 14.58 -6.14
CA TYR A 104 2.15 13.38 -6.00
C TYR A 104 2.97 12.08 -6.04
N TYR A 105 3.85 11.94 -7.03
CA TYR A 105 4.71 10.75 -7.13
C TYR A 105 5.74 10.68 -6.00
N LYS A 106 6.25 11.83 -5.57
CA LYS A 106 7.12 11.93 -4.39
C LYS A 106 6.39 11.48 -3.12
N PHE A 107 5.16 11.92 -2.90
CA PHE A 107 4.35 11.47 -1.76
C PHE A 107 4.19 9.94 -1.76
N ILE A 108 3.80 9.36 -2.91
CA ILE A 108 3.62 7.91 -3.05
C ILE A 108 4.89 7.15 -2.67
N ILE A 109 6.06 7.57 -3.18
CA ILE A 109 7.30 6.82 -2.94
C ILE A 109 7.85 7.05 -1.53
N ASP A 110 7.73 8.28 -1.00
CA ASP A 110 8.20 8.62 0.34
C ASP A 110 7.45 7.77 1.39
N GLU A 111 6.14 7.54 1.25
CA GLU A 111 5.41 6.65 2.16
C GLU A 111 5.94 5.20 2.15
N VAL A 112 6.27 4.67 0.97
CA VAL A 112 6.83 3.31 0.86
C VAL A 112 8.24 3.26 1.43
N ILE A 113 9.06 4.30 1.22
CA ILE A 113 10.39 4.44 1.81
C ILE A 113 10.28 4.45 3.33
N GLU A 114 9.45 5.32 3.91
CA GLU A 114 9.24 5.40 5.36
C GLU A 114 8.78 4.06 5.95
N PHE A 115 7.88 3.36 5.24
CA PHE A 115 7.42 2.03 5.65
C PHE A 115 8.56 1.01 5.67
N VAL A 116 9.40 0.97 4.64
CA VAL A 116 10.55 0.05 4.56
C VAL A 116 11.67 0.42 5.52
N GLU A 117 11.90 1.71 5.79
CA GLU A 117 12.86 2.15 6.80
C GLU A 117 12.45 1.68 8.20
N ARG A 118 11.14 1.73 8.50
CA ARG A 118 10.59 1.18 9.74
C ARG A 118 10.62 -0.35 9.77
N TYR A 119 10.45 -1.01 8.63
CA TYR A 119 10.40 -2.46 8.48
C TYR A 119 11.40 -2.98 7.43
N PRO A 120 12.73 -3.00 7.73
CA PRO A 120 13.75 -3.32 6.74
C PRO A 120 13.65 -4.71 6.12
N PHE A 121 12.97 -5.64 6.81
CA PHE A 121 12.70 -6.98 6.28
C PHE A 121 11.83 -6.96 5.01
N TRP A 122 11.06 -5.89 4.81
CA TRP A 122 10.28 -5.65 3.58
C TRP A 122 11.02 -4.82 2.53
N SER A 123 12.35 -4.73 2.59
CA SER A 123 13.16 -3.96 1.63
C SER A 123 12.93 -4.30 0.15
N GLN A 124 12.45 -5.51 -0.16
CA GLN A 124 12.07 -5.91 -1.52
C GLN A 124 10.84 -5.18 -2.07
N LEU A 125 10.08 -4.44 -1.23
CA LEU A 125 9.04 -3.53 -1.70
C LEU A 125 9.59 -2.36 -2.52
N ILE A 126 10.89 -2.07 -2.42
CA ILE A 126 11.55 -0.97 -3.14
C ILE A 126 12.56 -1.52 -4.14
N ILE A 127 12.39 -1.13 -5.39
CA ILE A 127 13.34 -1.41 -6.47
C ILE A 127 14.15 -0.15 -6.73
N ARG A 128 15.42 -0.17 -6.35
CA ARG A 128 16.37 0.92 -6.66
C ARG A 128 16.92 0.68 -8.06
N LYS A 129 16.71 1.64 -8.96
CA LYS A 129 17.32 1.61 -10.29
C LYS A 129 18.75 2.13 -10.16
N GLU A 130 19.70 1.31 -10.57
CA GLU A 130 21.10 1.70 -10.74
C GLU A 130 21.27 2.64 -11.94
#